data_AF-A0A370DYN9-F1
#
_entry.id   AF-A0A370DYN9-F1
#
_cell.length_a   1.000
_cell.length_b   1.000
_cell.length_c   1.000
_cell.angle_alpha   90.00
_cell.angle_beta   90.00
_cell.angle_gamma   90.00
#
_symmetry.space_group_name_H-M   'P 1'
#
loop_
_entity.id
_entity.type
_entity.pdbx_description
1 polymer ?
#
loop_
_entity_poly.entity_id
_entity_poly.type
_entity_poly.pdbx_seq_one_letter_code
_entity_poly.pdbx_strand_id
1 'polypeptide(L)'
;MPHAILADVVGSISELKRNPSKFVSAGHGEPVAVLNRDTPEFYCVPAELFEGMMRRLDDIELAAIARERLSRADEAIPVSLDDL
;
A
#
# COMPACT_ATOMS: atom_id res chain seq x y z
N MET A 1 20.97 -12.96 -10.06
CA MET A 1 21.19 -11.89 -9.06
C MET A 1 20.31 -12.19 -7.87
N PRO A 2 20.78 -12.03 -6.62
CA PRO A 2 19.91 -12.20 -5.45
C PRO A 2 18.80 -11.15 -5.48
N HIS A 3 17.56 -11.57 -5.25
CA HIS A 3 16.40 -10.69 -5.17
C HIS A 3 15.87 -10.71 -3.73
N ALA A 4 15.74 -9.55 -3.10
CA ALA A 4 15.11 -9.46 -1.79
C ALA A 4 13.60 -9.72 -1.94
N ILE A 5 13.05 -10.61 -1.11
CA ILE A 5 11.60 -10.86 -1.06
C ILE A 5 11.03 -10.05 0.11
N LEU A 6 10.02 -9.24 -0.18
CA LEU A 6 9.34 -8.35 0.77
C LEU A 6 7.99 -8.94 1.18
N ALA A 7 7.98 -10.22 1.48
CA ALA A 7 6.82 -10.97 1.93
C ALA A 7 7.30 -12.17 2.75
N ASP A 8 6.61 -12.47 3.85
CA ASP A 8 6.93 -13.63 4.70
C ASP A 8 6.44 -14.95 4.08
N VAL A 9 5.47 -14.85 3.16
CA VAL A 9 4.88 -16.00 2.46
C VAL A 9 5.25 -15.93 0.99
N VAL A 10 5.66 -17.07 0.45
CA VAL A 10 6.06 -17.25 -0.94
C VAL A 10 5.31 -18.42 -1.53
N GLY A 11 4.83 -18.29 -2.77
CA GLY A 11 4.17 -19.37 -3.48
C GLY A 11 4.38 -19.27 -4.98
N SER A 12 4.19 -20.38 -5.68
CA SER A 12 4.38 -20.43 -7.14
C SER A 12 3.17 -19.92 -7.91
N ILE A 13 3.40 -19.44 -9.13
CA ILE A 13 2.32 -19.08 -10.06
C ILE A 13 1.39 -20.28 -10.37
N SER A 14 1.91 -21.50 -10.30
CA SER A 14 1.12 -22.72 -10.46
C SER A 14 0.13 -22.94 -9.32
N GLU A 15 0.54 -22.67 -8.07
CA GLU A 15 -0.35 -22.75 -6.91
C GLU A 15 -1.43 -21.68 -6.93
N LEU A 16 -1.06 -20.45 -7.31
CA LEU A 16 -2.00 -19.35 -7.50
C LEU A 16 -3.06 -19.72 -8.55
N LYS A 17 -2.64 -20.24 -9.71
CA LYS A 17 -3.57 -20.66 -10.78
C LYS A 17 -4.47 -21.82 -10.36
N ARG A 18 -3.96 -22.75 -9.55
CA ARG A 18 -4.72 -23.94 -9.09
C ARG A 18 -5.85 -23.57 -8.14
N ASN A 19 -5.60 -22.67 -7.18
CA ASN A 19 -6.63 -22.23 -6.24
C ASN A 19 -6.31 -20.82 -5.69
N PRO A 20 -6.80 -19.77 -6.37
CA PRO A 20 -6.51 -18.39 -5.99
C PRO A 20 -6.94 -18.04 -4.56
N SER A 21 -8.14 -18.45 -4.15
CA SER A 21 -8.67 -18.11 -2.82
C SER A 21 -7.84 -18.72 -1.70
N LYS A 22 -7.43 -19.99 -1.84
CA LYS A 22 -6.56 -20.64 -0.85
C LYS A 22 -5.18 -19.99 -0.82
N PHE A 23 -4.65 -19.62 -1.99
CA PHE A 23 -3.35 -18.95 -2.11
C PHE A 23 -3.35 -17.62 -1.35
N VAL A 24 -4.37 -16.78 -1.58
CA VAL A 24 -4.51 -15.49 -0.87
C VAL A 24 -4.68 -15.70 0.63
N SER A 25 -5.49 -16.67 1.05
CA SER A 25 -5.69 -16.95 2.48
C SER A 25 -4.42 -17.40 3.22
N ALA A 26 -3.45 -17.99 2.52
CA ALA A 26 -2.17 -18.41 3.10
C ALA A 26 -1.30 -17.22 3.50
N GLY A 27 -1.53 -16.03 2.93
CA GLY A 27 -0.88 -14.78 3.33
C GLY A 27 -1.41 -14.19 4.63
N HIS A 28 -2.51 -14.71 5.19
CA HIS A 28 -3.09 -14.21 6.45
C HIS A 28 -3.35 -12.69 6.48
N GLY A 29 -3.70 -12.10 5.33
CA GLY A 29 -3.94 -10.65 5.20
C GLY A 29 -2.69 -9.85 4.79
N GLU A 30 -1.52 -10.49 4.77
CA GLU A 30 -0.25 -9.92 4.31
C GLU A 30 0.02 -10.24 2.83
N PRO A 31 0.98 -9.54 2.19
CA PRO A 31 1.39 -9.83 0.81
C PRO A 31 1.99 -11.23 0.68
N VAL A 32 1.73 -11.88 -0.46
CA VAL A 32 2.36 -13.15 -0.85
C VAL A 32 3.23 -12.92 -2.08
N ALA A 33 4.51 -13.27 -2.01
CA ALA A 33 5.38 -13.24 -3.18
C ALA A 33 5.05 -14.40 -4.13
N VAL A 34 4.83 -14.07 -5.41
CA VAL A 34 4.50 -15.06 -6.44
C VAL A 34 5.74 -15.32 -7.29
N LEU A 35 6.19 -16.57 -7.29
CA LEU A 35 7.35 -17.02 -8.06
C LEU A 35 6.94 -17.59 -9.42
N ASN A 36 7.73 -17.27 -10.44
CA ASN A 36 7.71 -17.93 -11.73
C ASN A 36 9.13 -18.41 -12.06
N ARG A 37 9.31 -19.73 -12.24
CA ARG A 37 10.64 -20.37 -12.42
C ARG A 37 11.65 -19.91 -11.34
N ASP A 38 11.25 -20.06 -10.08
CA ASP A 38 12.04 -19.72 -8.87
C ASP A 38 12.47 -18.26 -8.76
N THR A 39 11.91 -17.37 -9.58
CA THR A 39 12.16 -15.92 -9.54
C THR A 39 10.89 -15.20 -9.11
N PRO A 40 10.94 -14.26 -8.16
CA PRO A 40 9.78 -13.46 -7.81
C PRO A 40 9.35 -12.61 -9.01
N GLU A 41 8.11 -12.79 -9.46
CA GLU A 41 7.55 -12.11 -10.63
C GLU A 41 6.64 -10.95 -10.21
N PHE A 42 5.83 -11.14 -9.16
CA PHE A 42 4.97 -10.11 -8.57
C PHE A 42 4.58 -10.45 -7.13
N TYR A 43 3.94 -9.51 -6.46
CA TYR A 43 3.30 -9.72 -5.15
C TYR A 43 1.79 -9.77 -5.32
N CYS A 44 1.15 -10.74 -4.68
CA CYS A 44 -0.28 -10.77 -4.49
C CYS A 44 -0.59 -10.02 -3.18
N VAL A 45 -1.21 -8.85 -3.28
CA VAL A 45 -1.58 -8.02 -2.13
C VAL A 45 -3.10 -8.12 -1.93
N PRO A 46 -3.60 -8.48 -0.73
CA PRO A 46 -5.03 -8.48 -0.45
C PRO A 46 -5.67 -7.11 -0.66
N ALA A 47 -6.93 -7.08 -1.11
CA ALA A 47 -7.62 -5.84 -1.49
C ALA A 47 -7.65 -4.81 -0.35
N GLU A 48 -8.01 -5.23 0.87
CA GLU A 48 -8.06 -4.35 2.05
C GLU A 48 -6.69 -3.73 2.36
N LEU A 49 -5.62 -4.52 2.26
CA LEU A 49 -4.26 -4.05 2.48
C LEU A 49 -3.85 -3.05 1.39
N PHE A 50 -4.12 -3.36 0.12
CA PHE A 50 -3.80 -2.47 -0.99
C PHE A 50 -4.54 -1.13 -0.88
N GLU A 51 -5.83 -1.16 -0.57
CA GLU A 51 -6.61 0.05 -0.33
C GLU A 51 -6.07 0.85 0.87
N GLY A 52 -5.67 0.19 1.95
CA GLY A 52 -5.03 0.82 3.10
C GLY A 52 -3.71 1.51 2.75
N MET A 53 -2.89 0.87 1.91
CA MET A 53 -1.65 1.48 1.38
C MET A 53 -1.95 2.73 0.57
N MET A 54 -2.94 2.68 -0.34
CA MET A 54 -3.32 3.82 -1.18
C MET A 54 -3.83 5.00 -0.35
N ARG A 55 -4.73 4.76 0.62
CA ARG A 55 -5.20 5.82 1.53
C ARG A 55 -4.04 6.49 2.28
N ARG A 56 -3.05 5.71 2.71
CA ARG A 56 -1.89 6.25 3.43
C ARG A 56 -0.96 7.05 2.52
N LEU A 57 -0.86 6.71 1.24
CA LEU A 57 -0.14 7.52 0.26
C LEU A 57 -0.83 8.87 0.04
N ASP A 58 -2.15 8.87 -0.12
CA ASP A 58 -2.95 10.09 -0.25
C ASP A 58 -2.78 11.00 0.99
N ASP A 59 -2.80 10.42 2.20
CA ASP A 59 -2.56 11.16 3.45
C ASP A 59 -1.17 11.80 3.50
N ILE A 60 -0.14 11.14 2.94
CA ILE A 60 1.23 11.67 2.89
C ILE A 60 1.29 12.90 1.97
N GLU A 61 0.66 12.83 0.81
CA GLU A 61 0.58 13.95 -0.14
C GLU A 61 -0.19 15.12 0.47
N LEU A 62 -1.33 14.85 1.09
CA LEU A 62 -2.13 15.87 1.78
C LEU A 62 -1.36 16.50 2.95
N ALA A 63 -0.63 15.70 3.73
CA ALA A 63 0.20 16.19 4.82
C ALA A 63 1.34 17.09 4.32
N ALA A 64 1.91 16.81 3.14
CA ALA A 64 2.91 17.68 2.53
C ALA A 64 2.32 19.06 2.19
N ILE A 65 1.14 19.11 1.57
CA ILE A 65 0.42 20.36 1.27
C ILE A 65 0.08 21.11 2.56
N ALA A 66 -0.43 20.40 3.56
CA ALA A 66 -0.77 21.01 4.86
C ALA A 66 0.45 21.64 5.51
N ARG A 67 1.61 20.95 5.51
CA ARG A 67 2.87 21.48 6.04
C ARG A 67 3.38 22.68 5.25
N GLU A 68 3.29 22.67 3.93
CA GLU A 68 3.66 23.82 3.09
C GLU A 68 2.79 25.04 3.40
N ARG A 69 1.49 24.86 3.59
CA ARG A 69 0.59 25.97 3.94
C ARG A 69 0.85 26.49 5.36
N LEU A 70 1.09 25.59 6.31
CA LEU A 70 1.44 25.94 7.68
C LEU A 70 2.74 26.73 7.78
N SER A 71 3.70 26.51 6.87
CA SER A 71 4.95 27.30 6.87
C SER A 71 4.78 28.73 6.38
N ARG A 72 3.65 29.07 5.76
CA ARG A 72 3.24 30.44 5.35
C ARG A 72 2.09 30.96 6.21
N ALA A 73 2.04 30.56 7.48
CA ALA A 73 0.95 30.96 8.38
C ALA A 73 0.86 32.48 8.59
N ASP A 74 1.95 33.21 8.37
CA ASP A 74 1.99 34.68 8.37
C ASP A 74 1.23 35.32 7.20
N GLU A 75 1.03 34.60 6.09
CA GLU A 75 0.20 35.01 4.95
C GLU A 75 -1.27 34.62 5.11
N ALA A 76 -1.66 33.96 6.20
CA ALA A 76 -3.01 33.45 6.39
C ALA A 76 -4.05 34.55 6.63
N ILE A 77 -5.23 34.38 6.04
CA ILE A 77 -6.37 35.27 6.28
C ILE A 77 -7.17 34.73 7.47
N PRO A 78 -7.29 35.47 8.59
CA PRO A 78 -8.09 35.06 9.73
C PRO A 78 -9.59 35.09 9.37
N VAL A 79 -10.31 34.03 9.72
CA VAL A 79 -11.76 33.91 9.54
C VAL A 79 -12.39 33.36 10.82
N SER A 80 -13.61 33.80 11.14
CA SER A 80 -14.43 33.21 12.21
C SER A 80 -15.43 32.23 11.63
N LEU A 81 -15.77 31.17 12.38
CA LEU A 81 -16.89 30.28 12.01
C LEU A 81 -18.25 31.00 12.09
N ASP A 82 -18.37 32.04 12.92
CA ASP A 82 -19.58 32.84 13.04
C ASP A 82 -19.82 33.78 11.84
N ASP A 83 -18.82 33.94 10.96
CA ASP A 83 -18.85 34.81 9.78
C ASP A 83 -19.21 34.05 8.46
N LEU A 84 -19.51 32.75 8.56
CA LEU A 84 -19.86 31.82 7.46
C LEU A 84 -21.37 31.51 7.45
#